data_AF-A0A520DI29-F1
#
_entry.id   AF-A0A520DI29-F1
#
_cell.length_a   1.000
_cell.length_b   1.000
_cell.length_c   1.000
_cell.angle_alpha   90.00
_cell.angle_beta   90.00
_cell.angle_gamma   90.00
#
_symmetry.space_group_name_H-M   'P 1'
#
loop_
_entity.id
_entity.type
_entity.pdbx_description
1 polymer ?
#
loop_
_entity_poly.entity_id
_entity_poly.type
_entity_poly.pdbx_seq_one_letter_code
_entity_poly.pdbx_strand_id
1 'polypeptide(L)'
;MKKQVINLFSLLLLLTGNSSLAQNLPKCMEKFNSKTDLTTTKFERVLQLRGNRTVYEFSITSKRQCIHCPRGTIYYDANCNTVAYFMNSRGPEGFVADGYNAAEFGQFNKNIRMRYGEKQEPVASCITKIIANADSLKKAGVEKIVQVRIKEKILYGFEHKVDPKLANCKDCSKSITYYNEDCKPEVTFIVGGIAGVKGGNGYTASDFSNKRTLKILWNAN
;
A
#
# COMPACT_ATOMS: atom_id res chain seq x y z
N MET A 1 35.72 10.88 50.23
CA MET A 1 34.41 10.44 49.71
C MET A 1 34.14 11.08 48.35
N LYS A 2 34.58 10.46 47.23
CA LYS A 2 34.39 10.98 45.86
C LYS A 2 34.29 9.83 44.82
N LYS A 3 33.44 8.83 45.08
CA LYS A 3 33.25 7.69 44.14
C LYS A 3 31.79 7.39 43.77
N GLN A 4 30.81 8.11 44.31
CA GLN A 4 29.38 7.79 44.07
C GLN A 4 28.71 8.63 42.98
N VAL A 5 29.34 9.70 42.49
CA VAL A 5 28.68 10.63 41.55
C VAL A 5 28.76 10.17 40.08
N ILE A 6 29.72 9.31 39.72
CA ILE A 6 29.96 8.91 38.32
C ILE A 6 29.01 7.80 37.85
N ASN A 7 28.44 7.00 38.76
CA ASN A 7 27.54 5.90 38.38
C ASN A 7 26.10 6.34 38.07
N LEU A 8 25.65 7.52 38.52
CA LEU A 8 24.30 8.00 38.23
C LEU A 8 24.18 8.60 36.81
N PHE A 9 25.26 9.24 36.33
CA PHE A 9 25.30 9.87 35.01
C PHE A 9 25.25 8.84 33.87
N SER A 10 25.85 7.67 34.08
CA SER A 10 25.83 6.56 33.11
C SER A 10 24.45 5.88 33.03
N LEU A 11 23.67 5.93 34.11
CA LEU A 11 22.31 5.39 34.16
C LEU A 11 21.28 6.32 33.49
N LEU A 12 21.48 7.64 33.57
CA LEU A 12 20.62 8.62 32.89
C LEU A 12 20.81 8.62 31.36
N LEU A 13 22.01 8.34 30.87
CA LEU A 13 22.29 8.20 29.42
C LEU A 13 21.61 6.97 28.78
N LEU A 14 21.23 5.98 29.57
CA LEU A 14 20.48 4.80 29.11
C LEU A 14 18.96 5.03 29.08
N LEU A 15 18.45 6.10 29.72
CA LEU A 15 17.02 6.40 29.81
C LEU A 15 16.51 7.34 28.71
N THR A 16 17.40 8.01 27.98
CA THR A 16 17.03 8.91 26.87
C THR A 16 16.88 8.19 25.52
N GLY A 17 17.12 6.87 25.46
CA GLY A 17 16.99 6.07 24.24
C GLY A 17 15.56 5.74 23.79
N ASN A 18 14.54 6.08 24.58
CA ASN A 18 13.13 5.84 24.24
C ASN A 18 12.36 7.12 23.94
N SER A 19 13.02 8.12 23.35
CA SER A 19 12.28 9.11 22.57
C SER A 19 11.68 8.38 21.38
N SER A 20 10.45 7.90 21.51
CA SER A 20 9.66 7.48 20.36
C SER A 20 9.47 8.74 19.49
N LEU A 21 10.40 8.97 18.56
CA LEU A 21 10.12 9.77 17.39
C LEU A 21 8.79 9.22 16.87
N ALA A 22 7.73 10.04 16.92
CA ALA A 22 6.48 9.73 16.26
C ALA A 22 6.85 9.47 14.80
N GLN A 23 6.96 8.19 14.43
CA GLN A 23 7.40 7.80 13.10
C GLN A 23 6.29 8.27 12.17
N ASN A 24 6.57 9.28 11.35
CA ASN A 24 5.59 9.84 10.43
C ASN A 24 5.09 8.73 9.51
N LEU A 25 3.84 8.34 9.75
CA LEU A 25 3.17 7.32 8.97
C LEU A 25 2.68 7.94 7.66
N PRO A 26 2.83 7.27 6.50
CA PRO A 26 2.25 7.75 5.25
C PRO A 26 0.75 8.01 5.40
N LYS A 27 0.22 9.10 4.82
CA LYS A 27 -1.20 9.46 4.95
C LYS A 27 -2.14 8.34 4.53
N CYS A 28 -1.75 7.56 3.52
CA CYS A 28 -2.54 6.43 3.06
C CYS A 28 -2.69 5.31 4.12
N MET A 29 -1.81 5.25 5.12
CA MET A 29 -1.85 4.28 6.22
C MET A 29 -2.44 4.82 7.52
N GLU A 30 -2.64 6.13 7.67
CA GLU A 30 -3.22 6.72 8.89
C GLU A 30 -4.55 6.05 9.26
N LYS A 31 -5.34 5.70 8.23
CA LYS A 31 -6.64 5.03 8.36
C LYS A 31 -6.56 3.55 8.73
N PHE A 32 -5.38 2.93 8.67
CA PHE A 32 -5.23 1.49 8.99
C PHE A 32 -5.27 1.24 10.50
N ASN A 33 -4.84 2.23 11.30
CA ASN A 33 -5.06 2.22 12.73
C ASN A 33 -6.57 2.25 13.01
N SER A 34 -7.12 1.13 13.46
CA SER A 34 -8.56 0.95 13.59
C SER A 34 -8.90 -0.01 14.71
N LYS A 35 -10.05 0.21 15.34
CA LYS A 35 -10.58 -0.65 16.39
C LYS A 35 -12.07 -0.87 16.15
N THR A 36 -12.46 -2.13 16.04
CA THR A 36 -13.85 -2.58 16.07
C THR A 36 -14.13 -3.34 17.35
N ASP A 37 -15.37 -3.76 17.54
CA ASP A 37 -15.74 -4.59 18.69
C ASP A 37 -15.03 -5.94 18.72
N LEU A 38 -14.52 -6.43 17.58
CA LEU A 38 -13.92 -7.75 17.46
C LEU A 38 -12.42 -7.72 17.19
N THR A 39 -11.91 -6.70 16.51
CA THR A 39 -10.53 -6.65 16.00
C THR A 39 -9.92 -5.27 16.20
N THR A 40 -8.64 -5.23 16.53
CA THR A 40 -7.82 -4.01 16.59
C THR A 40 -6.64 -4.16 15.65
N THR A 41 -6.47 -3.19 14.76
CA THR A 41 -5.30 -3.05 13.89
C THR A 41 -4.49 -1.87 14.38
N LYS A 42 -3.20 -2.07 14.64
CA LYS A 42 -2.33 -1.07 15.24
C LYS A 42 -0.98 -1.04 14.54
N PHE A 43 -0.52 0.15 14.21
CA PHE A 43 0.85 0.40 13.79
C PHE A 43 1.81 0.11 14.94
N GLU A 44 2.81 -0.72 14.68
CA GLU A 44 3.82 -1.07 15.67
C GLU A 44 5.12 -0.31 15.45
N ARG A 45 5.68 -0.36 14.24
CA ARG A 45 6.97 0.25 13.92
C ARG A 45 7.27 0.29 12.42
N VAL A 46 8.25 1.12 12.06
CA VAL A 46 8.93 1.08 10.77
C VAL A 46 10.11 0.09 10.83
N LEU A 47 10.24 -0.75 9.80
CA LEU A 47 11.40 -1.61 9.57
C LEU A 47 12.18 -1.11 8.35
N GLN A 48 13.51 -1.12 8.46
CA GLN A 48 14.42 -0.87 7.36
C GLN A 48 14.98 -2.21 6.87
N LEU A 49 14.58 -2.60 5.66
CA LEU A 49 15.04 -3.83 5.01
C LEU A 49 16.24 -3.56 4.10
N ARG A 50 16.84 -4.65 3.60
CA ARG A 50 17.96 -4.55 2.65
C ARG A 50 17.57 -3.74 1.41
N GLY A 51 18.55 -3.01 0.86
CA GLY A 51 18.34 -2.13 -0.29
C GLY A 51 17.59 -0.85 0.03
N ASN A 52 17.70 -0.34 1.27
CA ASN A 52 17.04 0.89 1.75
C ASN A 52 15.52 0.87 1.59
N ARG A 53 14.90 -0.31 1.75
CA ARG A 53 13.45 -0.47 1.63
C ARG A 53 12.81 -0.26 3.00
N THR A 54 12.00 0.78 3.09
CA THR A 54 11.18 1.06 4.28
C THR A 54 9.87 0.27 4.21
N VAL A 55 9.54 -0.46 5.27
CA VAL A 55 8.24 -1.13 5.44
C VAL A 55 7.62 -0.79 6.79
N TYR A 56 6.29 -0.81 6.85
CA TYR A 56 5.50 -0.40 8.00
C TYR A 56 4.75 -1.60 8.56
N GLU A 57 5.03 -1.95 9.81
CA GLU A 57 4.48 -3.11 10.49
C GLU A 57 3.19 -2.75 11.24
N PHE A 58 2.13 -3.52 10.98
CA PHE A 58 0.85 -3.43 11.67
C PHE A 58 0.50 -4.75 12.31
N SER A 59 0.16 -4.75 13.60
CA SER A 59 -0.41 -5.90 14.28
C SER A 59 -1.94 -5.90 14.13
N ILE A 60 -2.50 -7.10 14.02
CA ILE A 60 -3.93 -7.36 14.07
C ILE A 60 -4.19 -8.30 15.23
N THR A 61 -4.96 -7.81 16.20
CA THR A 61 -5.40 -8.58 17.36
C THR A 61 -6.91 -8.69 17.37
N SER A 62 -7.44 -9.83 17.79
CA SER A 62 -8.88 -10.05 17.87
C SER A 62 -9.29 -10.68 19.19
N LYS A 63 -10.47 -10.31 19.69
CA LYS A 63 -11.05 -10.87 20.91
C LYS A 63 -11.06 -12.39 20.86
N ARG A 64 -10.78 -13.05 21.98
CA ARG A 64 -10.64 -14.52 22.08
C ARG A 64 -11.87 -15.27 21.55
N GLN A 65 -13.06 -14.72 21.75
CA GLN A 65 -14.34 -15.29 21.29
C GLN A 65 -14.53 -15.31 19.76
N CYS A 66 -13.76 -14.52 19.00
CA CYS A 66 -13.86 -14.52 17.55
C CYS A 66 -12.92 -15.56 16.94
N ILE A 67 -13.42 -16.77 16.71
CA ILE A 67 -12.64 -17.89 16.15
C ILE A 67 -12.22 -17.60 14.71
N HIS A 68 -13.03 -16.86 13.94
CA HIS A 68 -12.78 -16.56 12.52
C HIS A 68 -12.13 -15.19 12.26
N CYS A 69 -11.85 -14.41 13.30
CA CYS A 69 -11.21 -13.11 13.09
C CYS A 69 -9.71 -13.28 12.80
N PRO A 70 -9.15 -12.49 11.86
CA PRO A 70 -7.74 -12.53 11.54
C PRO A 70 -6.91 -12.06 12.73
N ARG A 71 -5.81 -12.75 13.01
CA ARG A 71 -4.80 -12.34 14.00
C ARG A 71 -3.42 -12.50 13.41
N GLY A 72 -2.53 -11.55 13.63
CA GLY A 72 -1.17 -11.63 13.11
C GLY A 72 -0.62 -10.26 12.72
N THR A 73 0.17 -10.22 11.66
CA THR A 73 0.91 -9.03 11.27
C THR A 73 0.81 -8.79 9.76
N ILE A 74 0.65 -7.53 9.36
CA ILE A 74 0.72 -7.08 7.96
C ILE A 74 1.85 -6.06 7.83
N TYR A 75 2.58 -6.15 6.73
CA TYR A 75 3.62 -5.21 6.35
C TYR A 75 3.23 -4.49 5.07
N TYR A 76 3.39 -3.16 5.07
CA TYR A 76 3.12 -2.32 3.90
C TYR A 76 4.37 -1.55 3.46
N ASP A 77 4.51 -1.26 2.17
CA ASP A 77 5.50 -0.29 1.68
C ASP A 77 4.99 1.16 1.79
N ALA A 78 5.84 2.16 1.53
CA ALA A 78 5.47 3.58 1.60
C ALA A 78 4.34 4.01 0.63
N ASN A 79 3.98 3.17 -0.34
CA ASN A 79 2.88 3.38 -1.29
C ASN A 79 1.59 2.67 -0.86
N CYS A 80 1.56 2.10 0.34
CA CYS A 80 0.45 1.31 0.88
C CYS A 80 0.18 -0.02 0.18
N ASN A 81 1.15 -0.58 -0.54
CA ASN A 81 1.05 -1.96 -1.01
C ASN A 81 1.33 -2.92 0.15
N THR A 82 0.54 -3.97 0.28
CA THR A 82 0.89 -5.09 1.16
C THR A 82 2.10 -5.83 0.59
N VAL A 83 3.21 -5.84 1.33
CA VAL A 83 4.44 -6.53 0.92
C VAL A 83 4.62 -7.87 1.60
N ALA A 84 4.02 -8.04 2.78
CA ALA A 84 3.91 -9.33 3.44
C ALA A 84 2.75 -9.35 4.44
N TYR A 85 2.25 -10.52 4.76
CA TYR A 85 1.45 -10.73 5.96
C TYR A 85 1.69 -12.14 6.52
N PHE A 86 1.50 -12.29 7.82
CA PHE A 86 1.54 -13.58 8.52
C PHE A 86 0.37 -13.60 9.50
N MET A 87 -0.61 -14.46 9.23
CA MET A 87 -1.93 -14.45 9.84
C MET A 87 -2.35 -15.85 10.28
N ASN A 88 -2.89 -15.92 11.48
CA ASN A 88 -3.65 -17.06 11.97
C ASN A 88 -5.12 -16.83 11.57
N SER A 89 -5.55 -17.41 10.45
CA SER A 89 -6.94 -17.34 9.97
C SER A 89 -7.31 -18.57 9.13
N ARG A 90 -8.58 -18.70 8.72
CA ARG A 90 -8.99 -19.74 7.75
C ARG A 90 -8.52 -19.34 6.35
N GLY A 91 -7.35 -19.83 5.93
CA GLY A 91 -6.76 -19.51 4.62
C GLY A 91 -5.24 -19.69 4.58
N PRO A 92 -4.55 -19.22 3.52
CA PRO A 92 -3.09 -19.08 3.56
C PRO A 92 -2.68 -18.22 4.75
N GLU A 93 -1.80 -18.79 5.56
CA GLU A 93 -1.35 -18.21 6.82
C GLU A 93 -0.22 -17.19 6.62
N GLY A 94 0.28 -17.05 5.40
CA GLY A 94 1.15 -15.93 5.06
C GLY A 94 1.25 -15.63 3.58
N PHE A 95 1.78 -14.46 3.30
CA PHE A 95 2.05 -13.94 1.96
C PHE A 95 3.32 -13.13 1.97
N VAL A 96 4.10 -13.23 0.88
CA VAL A 96 5.24 -12.35 0.62
C VAL A 96 5.18 -11.93 -0.85
N ALA A 97 5.18 -10.62 -1.10
CA ALA A 97 5.18 -10.05 -2.44
C ALA A 97 6.51 -10.31 -3.16
N ASP A 98 6.48 -10.26 -4.49
CA ASP A 98 7.70 -10.36 -5.30
C ASP A 98 8.75 -9.32 -4.89
N GLY A 99 10.02 -9.73 -4.93
CA GLY A 99 11.15 -8.94 -4.45
C GLY A 99 11.36 -8.94 -2.93
N TYR A 100 10.48 -9.53 -2.13
CA TYR A 100 10.65 -9.69 -0.68
C TYR A 100 10.89 -11.15 -0.29
N ASN A 101 11.46 -11.36 0.89
CA ASN A 101 11.63 -12.70 1.47
C ASN A 101 11.08 -12.75 2.90
N ALA A 102 10.39 -13.83 3.27
CA ALA A 102 9.88 -14.07 4.63
C ALA A 102 10.95 -13.91 5.72
N ALA A 103 12.20 -14.32 5.41
CA ALA A 103 13.33 -14.17 6.31
C ALA A 103 13.63 -12.70 6.67
N GLU A 104 13.33 -11.74 5.79
CA GLU A 104 13.50 -10.31 6.07
C GLU A 104 12.53 -9.81 7.15
N PHE A 105 11.44 -10.55 7.38
CA PHE A 105 10.43 -10.28 8.41
C PHE A 105 10.59 -11.19 9.64
N GLY A 106 11.73 -11.89 9.76
CA GLY A 106 12.00 -12.80 10.87
C GLY A 106 11.15 -14.07 10.87
N GLN A 107 10.46 -14.38 9.76
CA GLN A 107 9.61 -15.54 9.64
C GLN A 107 10.36 -16.69 8.95
N PHE A 108 10.83 -17.61 9.77
CA PHE A 108 11.57 -18.81 9.36
C PHE A 108 10.74 -20.09 9.47
N ASN A 109 9.49 -19.99 9.92
CA ASN A 109 8.66 -21.15 10.21
C ASN A 109 8.20 -21.85 8.93
N LYS A 110 8.71 -23.06 8.69
CA LYS A 110 8.37 -23.90 7.54
C LYS A 110 6.93 -24.42 7.55
N ASN A 111 6.23 -24.32 8.68
CA ASN A 111 4.87 -24.86 8.85
C ASN A 111 3.77 -23.87 8.45
N ILE A 112 4.11 -22.62 8.12
CA ILE A 112 3.14 -21.63 7.66
C ILE A 112 2.85 -21.89 6.19
N ARG A 113 1.56 -21.99 5.84
CA ARG A 113 1.13 -22.05 4.43
C ARG A 113 1.34 -20.69 3.74
N MET A 114 2.55 -20.48 3.22
CA MET A 114 2.96 -19.25 2.54
C MET A 114 2.50 -19.22 1.08
N ARG A 115 1.91 -18.08 0.67
CA ARG A 115 1.76 -17.70 -0.73
C ARG A 115 2.84 -16.71 -1.12
N TYR A 116 3.28 -16.78 -2.36
CA TYR A 116 4.20 -15.79 -2.93
C TYR A 116 3.47 -15.00 -4.00
N GLY A 117 3.75 -13.69 -4.03
CA GLY A 117 3.22 -12.81 -5.06
C GLY A 117 3.69 -13.25 -6.45
N GLU A 118 2.85 -13.02 -7.45
CA GLU A 118 3.25 -13.17 -8.84
C GLU A 118 4.44 -12.25 -9.13
N LYS A 119 5.38 -12.75 -9.94
CA LYS A 119 6.52 -11.97 -10.40
C LYS A 119 6.02 -10.69 -11.06
N GLN A 120 6.52 -9.55 -10.61
CA GLN A 120 6.13 -8.26 -11.15
C GLN A 120 6.92 -7.97 -12.43
N GLU A 121 6.19 -7.60 -13.48
CA GLU A 121 6.80 -7.06 -14.69
C GLU A 121 7.43 -5.70 -14.39
N PRO A 122 8.57 -5.38 -15.02
CA PRO A 122 9.25 -4.11 -14.78
C PRO A 122 8.32 -2.94 -15.13
N VAL A 123 8.36 -1.91 -14.30
CA VAL A 123 7.61 -0.67 -14.57
C VAL A 123 8.20 -0.01 -15.81
N ALA A 124 7.32 0.41 -16.73
CA ALA A 124 7.72 1.12 -17.93
C ALA A 124 8.59 2.35 -17.61
N SER A 125 9.69 2.51 -18.34
CA SER A 125 10.71 3.53 -18.05
C SER A 125 10.14 4.96 -18.04
N CYS A 126 9.16 5.23 -18.91
CA CYS A 126 8.48 6.52 -18.98
C CYS A 126 7.66 6.80 -17.70
N ILE A 127 7.00 5.78 -17.13
CA ILE A 127 6.26 5.88 -15.86
C ILE A 127 7.23 6.12 -14.70
N THR A 128 8.36 5.41 -14.67
CA THR A 128 9.40 5.63 -13.64
C THR A 128 9.93 7.07 -13.66
N LYS A 129 10.18 7.64 -14.84
CA LYS A 129 10.59 9.04 -14.99
C LYS A 129 9.53 10.03 -14.48
N ILE A 130 8.26 9.74 -14.74
CA ILE A 130 7.14 10.56 -14.25
C ILE A 130 7.07 10.51 -12.71
N ILE A 131 7.18 9.32 -12.11
CA ILE A 131 7.17 9.13 -10.65
C ILE A 131 8.32 9.88 -9.97
N ALA A 132 9.50 9.91 -10.60
CA ALA A 132 10.64 10.66 -10.09
C ALA A 132 10.38 12.19 -10.02
N ASN A 133 9.38 12.71 -10.74
CA ASN A 133 8.96 14.10 -10.70
C ASN A 133 7.66 14.28 -9.90
N ALA A 134 7.68 13.87 -8.64
CA ALA A 134 6.51 13.85 -7.75
C ALA A 134 5.82 15.21 -7.59
N ASP A 135 6.56 16.32 -7.66
CA ASP A 135 5.98 17.67 -7.56
C ASP A 135 5.09 18.01 -8.75
N SER A 136 5.48 17.59 -9.96
CA SER A 136 4.65 17.75 -11.16
C SER A 136 3.34 16.96 -11.04
N LEU A 137 3.41 15.73 -10.52
CA LEU A 137 2.23 14.90 -10.26
C LEU A 137 1.27 15.56 -9.27
N LYS A 138 1.80 16.06 -8.15
CA LYS A 138 0.99 16.76 -7.14
C LYS A 138 0.35 18.03 -7.71
N LYS A 139 1.08 18.82 -8.50
CA LYS A 139 0.55 20.02 -9.18
C LYS A 139 -0.54 19.68 -10.20
N ALA A 140 -0.41 18.56 -10.91
CA ALA A 140 -1.42 18.04 -11.82
C ALA A 140 -2.65 17.44 -11.10
N GLY A 141 -2.65 17.38 -9.77
CA GLY A 141 -3.76 16.84 -8.99
C GLY A 141 -3.82 15.31 -8.98
N VAL A 142 -2.74 14.63 -9.40
CA VAL A 142 -2.63 13.17 -9.31
C VAL A 142 -2.50 12.78 -7.84
N GLU A 143 -3.38 11.89 -7.39
CA GLU A 143 -3.36 11.30 -6.05
C GLU A 143 -2.58 9.99 -6.04
N LYS A 144 -2.68 9.20 -7.12
CA LYS A 144 -2.11 7.87 -7.15
C LYS A 144 -1.81 7.42 -8.57
N ILE A 145 -0.74 6.67 -8.74
CA ILE A 145 -0.44 5.95 -9.99
C ILE A 145 -0.56 4.46 -9.72
N VAL A 146 -1.41 3.79 -10.50
CA VAL A 146 -1.67 2.35 -10.39
C VAL A 146 -1.22 1.61 -11.63
N GLN A 147 -0.60 0.46 -11.42
CA GLN A 147 -0.39 -0.56 -12.44
C GLN A 147 -1.55 -1.55 -12.39
N VAL A 148 -2.22 -1.76 -13.52
CA VAL A 148 -3.37 -2.65 -13.64
C VAL A 148 -3.19 -3.64 -14.79
N ARG A 149 -3.86 -4.79 -14.71
CA ARG A 149 -4.03 -5.70 -15.85
C ARG A 149 -5.45 -5.62 -16.38
N ILE A 150 -5.60 -5.34 -17.68
CA ILE A 150 -6.88 -5.32 -18.40
C ILE A 150 -6.69 -6.07 -19.72
N LYS A 151 -7.50 -7.11 -19.99
CA LYS A 151 -7.41 -7.94 -21.20
C LYS A 151 -5.97 -8.42 -21.47
N GLU A 152 -5.33 -8.99 -20.44
CA GLU A 152 -3.93 -9.43 -20.44
C GLU A 152 -2.86 -8.35 -20.68
N LYS A 153 -3.22 -7.08 -20.89
CA LYS A 153 -2.26 -5.98 -21.01
C LYS A 153 -1.99 -5.33 -19.66
N ILE A 154 -0.72 -5.00 -19.40
CA ILE A 154 -0.34 -4.12 -18.30
C ILE A 154 -0.53 -2.67 -18.72
N LEU A 155 -1.33 -1.94 -17.95
CA LEU A 155 -1.62 -0.54 -18.19
C LEU A 155 -1.41 0.29 -16.91
N TYR A 156 -1.24 1.59 -17.09
CA TYR A 156 -0.94 2.55 -16.03
C TYR A 156 -2.06 3.59 -15.93
N GLY A 157 -2.69 3.68 -14.77
CA GLY A 157 -3.76 4.64 -14.47
C GLY A 157 -3.27 5.76 -13.57
N PHE A 158 -3.63 6.99 -13.92
CA PHE A 158 -3.38 8.18 -13.09
C PHE A 158 -4.69 8.58 -12.42
N GLU A 159 -4.83 8.23 -11.15
CA GLU A 159 -5.99 8.58 -10.35
C GLU A 159 -5.81 10.01 -9.82
N HIS A 160 -6.77 10.88 -10.13
CA HIS A 160 -6.75 12.29 -9.76
C HIS A 160 -7.70 12.57 -8.61
N LYS A 161 -7.40 13.60 -7.83
CA LYS A 161 -8.32 14.11 -6.81
C LYS A 161 -9.66 14.45 -7.44
N VAL A 162 -10.74 14.11 -6.74
CA VAL A 162 -12.08 14.51 -7.17
C VAL A 162 -12.15 16.03 -7.14
N ASP A 163 -12.54 16.65 -8.26
CA ASP A 163 -12.80 18.09 -8.30
C ASP A 163 -13.84 18.40 -7.19
N PRO A 164 -13.54 19.31 -6.24
CA PRO A 164 -14.47 19.69 -5.19
C PRO A 164 -15.86 20.11 -5.72
N LYS A 165 -15.93 20.69 -6.92
CA LYS A 165 -17.19 21.07 -7.57
C LYS A 165 -18.03 19.86 -8.00
N LEU A 166 -17.40 18.70 -8.17
CA LEU A 166 -18.03 17.43 -8.56
C LEU A 166 -18.21 16.48 -7.36
N ALA A 167 -17.75 16.85 -6.15
CA ALA A 167 -17.76 15.97 -4.98
C ALA A 167 -19.16 15.49 -4.58
N ASN A 168 -20.19 16.31 -4.80
CA ASN A 168 -21.59 16.00 -4.50
C ASN A 168 -22.43 15.70 -5.76
N CYS A 169 -21.79 15.58 -6.92
CA CYS A 169 -22.51 15.40 -8.16
C CYS A 169 -22.92 13.94 -8.35
N LYS A 170 -24.22 13.66 -8.19
CA LYS A 170 -24.82 12.32 -8.31
C LYS A 170 -24.69 11.73 -9.73
N ASP A 171 -24.69 12.58 -10.75
CA ASP A 171 -24.72 12.17 -12.16
C ASP A 171 -23.43 12.50 -12.94
N CYS A 172 -22.37 12.92 -12.26
CA CYS A 172 -21.13 13.28 -12.94
C CYS A 172 -20.32 12.05 -13.30
N SER A 173 -20.08 11.90 -14.60
CA SER A 173 -19.15 10.89 -15.11
C SER A 173 -17.70 11.36 -14.95
N LYS A 174 -16.79 10.41 -14.70
CA LYS A 174 -15.36 10.64 -14.63
C LYS A 174 -14.68 9.92 -15.79
N SER A 175 -13.77 10.61 -16.46
CA SER A 175 -12.91 10.00 -17.48
C SER A 175 -11.62 9.50 -16.82
N ILE A 176 -11.29 8.24 -17.07
CA ILE A 176 -10.09 7.59 -16.56
C ILE A 176 -9.33 7.04 -17.77
N THR A 177 -8.19 7.64 -18.08
CA THR A 177 -7.32 7.18 -19.17
C THR A 177 -6.23 6.28 -18.62
N TYR A 178 -6.06 5.14 -19.26
CA TYR A 178 -4.99 4.18 -19.02
C TYR A 178 -3.97 4.23 -20.15
N TYR A 179 -2.70 4.19 -19.78
CA TYR A 179 -1.57 4.28 -20.70
C TYR A 179 -0.86 2.93 -20.78
N ASN A 180 -0.33 2.60 -21.96
CA ASN A 180 0.49 1.40 -22.15
C ASN A 180 1.96 1.65 -21.76
N GLU A 181 2.82 0.66 -22.01
CA GLU A 181 4.26 0.73 -21.67
C GLU A 181 5.05 1.82 -22.41
N ASP A 182 4.55 2.27 -23.56
CA ASP A 182 5.11 3.40 -24.30
C ASP A 182 4.58 4.76 -23.81
N CYS A 183 3.82 4.78 -22.72
CA CYS A 183 3.11 5.95 -22.21
C CYS A 183 2.14 6.57 -23.23
N LYS A 184 1.61 5.77 -24.17
CA LYS A 184 0.54 6.21 -25.07
C LYS A 184 -0.82 5.87 -24.47
N PRO A 185 -1.85 6.72 -24.64
CA PRO A 185 -3.22 6.38 -24.24
C PRO A 185 -3.67 5.11 -24.94
N GLU A 186 -4.03 4.09 -24.16
CA GLU A 186 -4.55 2.82 -24.68
C GLU A 186 -6.08 2.84 -24.67
N VAL A 187 -6.66 3.24 -23.54
CA VAL A 187 -8.10 3.26 -23.32
C VAL A 187 -8.50 4.37 -22.37
N THR A 188 -9.62 5.02 -22.66
CA THR A 188 -10.32 5.89 -21.73
C THR A 188 -11.65 5.27 -21.35
N PHE A 189 -11.89 5.17 -20.04
CA PHE A 189 -13.18 4.77 -19.49
C PHE A 189 -13.91 5.99 -18.96
N ILE A 190 -15.18 6.11 -19.32
CA ILE A 190 -16.12 7.03 -18.69
C ILE A 190 -16.88 6.23 -17.62
N VAL A 191 -16.77 6.63 -16.36
CA VAL A 191 -17.29 5.91 -15.20
C VAL A 191 -18.25 6.81 -14.44
N GLY A 192 -19.49 6.35 -14.25
CA GLY A 192 -20.51 7.06 -13.50
C GLY A 192 -21.44 7.90 -14.39
N GLY A 193 -22.37 8.61 -13.75
CA GLY A 193 -23.49 9.27 -14.42
C GLY A 193 -24.52 8.28 -14.95
N ILE A 194 -25.51 8.82 -15.69
CA ILE A 194 -26.65 8.06 -16.24
C ILE A 194 -26.20 6.90 -17.15
N ALA A 195 -25.03 7.04 -17.78
CA ALA A 195 -24.50 6.10 -18.76
C ALA A 195 -23.76 4.89 -18.15
N GLY A 196 -23.52 4.85 -16.83
CA GLY A 196 -22.77 3.77 -16.18
C GLY A 196 -21.28 3.78 -16.55
N VAL A 197 -20.74 2.63 -16.97
CA VAL A 197 -19.32 2.52 -17.40
C VAL A 197 -19.27 2.30 -18.91
N LYS A 198 -18.47 3.10 -19.62
CA LYS A 198 -18.21 2.96 -21.06
C LYS A 198 -16.70 3.01 -21.32
N GLY A 199 -16.19 2.12 -22.16
CA GLY A 199 -14.79 2.10 -22.60
C GLY A 199 -14.66 2.48 -24.08
N GLY A 200 -13.53 3.10 -24.44
CA GLY A 200 -13.12 3.30 -25.83
C GLY A 200 -12.29 2.14 -26.40
N ASN A 201 -11.92 2.23 -27.68
CA ASN A 201 -10.92 1.35 -28.34
C ASN A 201 -11.14 -0.16 -28.16
N GLY A 202 -12.39 -0.63 -28.24
CA GLY A 202 -12.73 -2.05 -28.09
C GLY A 202 -12.70 -2.58 -26.64
N TYR A 203 -12.56 -1.70 -25.65
CA TYR A 203 -12.76 -2.03 -24.24
C TYR A 203 -14.21 -1.83 -23.82
N THR A 204 -14.68 -2.72 -22.95
CA THR A 204 -16.06 -2.81 -22.48
C THR A 204 -16.18 -2.43 -21.02
N ALA A 205 -17.40 -2.21 -20.54
CA ALA A 205 -17.67 -2.01 -19.12
C ALA A 205 -17.15 -3.19 -18.27
N SER A 206 -17.30 -4.42 -18.76
CA SER A 206 -16.81 -5.62 -18.08
C SER A 206 -15.29 -5.62 -17.91
N ASP A 207 -14.54 -5.13 -18.90
CA ASP A 207 -13.08 -5.02 -18.79
C ASP A 207 -12.65 -4.08 -17.66
N PHE A 208 -13.38 -2.97 -17.48
CA PHE A 208 -13.12 -2.03 -16.39
C PHE A 208 -13.49 -2.62 -15.03
N SER A 209 -14.59 -3.35 -14.94
CA SER A 209 -15.04 -3.99 -13.70
C SER A 209 -14.14 -5.16 -13.29
N ASN A 210 -13.62 -5.91 -14.27
CA ASN A 210 -12.75 -7.06 -14.05
C ASN A 210 -11.26 -6.70 -14.00
N LYS A 211 -10.89 -5.41 -14.11
CA LYS A 211 -9.49 -5.00 -14.04
C LYS A 211 -8.86 -5.45 -12.73
N ARG A 212 -7.62 -5.94 -12.80
CA ARG A 212 -6.85 -6.32 -11.62
C ARG A 212 -5.82 -5.25 -11.32
N THR A 213 -5.92 -4.58 -10.18
CA THR A 213 -4.83 -3.73 -9.69
C THR A 213 -3.66 -4.61 -9.26
N LEU A 214 -2.52 -4.43 -9.89
CA LEU A 214 -1.31 -5.20 -9.60
C LEU A 214 -0.50 -4.52 -8.49
N LYS A 215 -0.33 -3.19 -8.60
CA LYS A 215 0.50 -2.42 -7.67
C LYS A 215 0.15 -0.93 -7.69
N ILE A 216 0.33 -0.29 -6.54
CA ILE A 216 0.40 1.16 -6.40
C ILE A 216 1.85 1.58 -6.60
N LEU A 217 2.13 2.27 -7.71
CA LEU A 217 3.48 2.68 -8.05
C LEU A 217 3.89 3.96 -7.31
N TRP A 218 2.92 4.82 -7.05
CA TRP A 218 3.11 6.09 -6.35
C TRP A 218 1.81 6.52 -5.68
N ASN A 219 1.94 7.14 -4.51
CA ASN A 219 0.83 7.71 -3.75
C ASN A 219 1.19 9.10 -3.23
N ALA A 220 0.27 10.04 -3.36
CA ALA A 220 0.37 11.39 -2.82
C ALA A 220 0.18 11.36 -1.30
N ASN A 221 1.25 10.99 -0.58
CA ASN A 221 1.35 11.16 0.86
C ASN A 221 1.24 12.63 1.26
#